data_AF-A0A9X0B8F4-F1
#
_entry.id   AF-A0A9X0B8F4-F1
#
_cell.length_a   1.000
_cell.length_b   1.000
_cell.length_c   1.000
_cell.angle_alpha   90.00
_cell.angle_beta   90.00
_cell.angle_gamma   90.00
#
_symmetry.space_group_name_H-M   'P 1'
#
loop_
_entity.id
_entity.type
_entity.pdbx_description
1 polymer ?
#
loop_
_entity_poly.entity_id
_entity_poly.type
_entity_poly.pdbx_seq_one_letter_code
_entity_poly.pdbx_strand_id
1 'polypeptide(L)'
;MPTAIVTGASRGIGRAIALRLADDGFNVAINDMKSQLNDLISLKSEIEAKGQKSIIATGDVSLEEDVQSIISASVEALGNLTVMVANAGIILNKRIMDITPDEWDQVNVRGVFLCYKHAGQQMIKQGGGGKIVGACSISGYRPVNCYCPGIVKTPMWDEIDESYSNALGIPKGEAFRKAVEERPAMKKPSTPEDIAGCVSFLSGKDSNMITGQSVIIDGVQELMRGINNDRNLSPFDQGENYIFKREFKREFQYSISDISCYSESPTIEHKCIFFIMAQKLIVVVGATGGQGGSVIASFLKDGNWKIRGLTRNPESEGAKALSAKGVEMVKGDLGDLASLERAFSGANVIFAITDYYENFWTEGWQKSMDIEYTQGTNMAKAASKVATLEHYLWSTLPHSTRITEGKSIVPHFEAKGRVDEFIKADEHLLSLTTFCFFTTFVINLISYEVFKPIYLPAAKKWVQIYPADPNAMYPSLGDHRINSGIFVHGLVHNKPPGGTHVRCNVEDLTLESFLAIWGKASGIAPNPGSTKVIQVSPETYIELFGHMGEEQARQWEFTRIIKESGALNKYGTLVHEAQEYMTKEAIASLVSPEESLRKIDWKAHGFQ
;
A
#
# COMPACT_ATOMS: atom_id res chain seq x y z
N MET A 1 -21.62 -39.04 7.38
CA MET A 1 -21.08 -38.00 6.47
C MET A 1 -21.08 -36.68 7.22
N PRO A 2 -20.10 -35.80 6.99
CA PRO A 2 -20.00 -34.54 7.70
C PRO A 2 -21.18 -33.62 7.35
N THR A 3 -21.77 -32.97 8.36
CA THR A 3 -22.90 -32.03 8.17
C THR A 3 -22.40 -30.59 8.22
N ALA A 4 -22.85 -29.78 7.26
CA ALA A 4 -22.64 -28.34 7.23
C ALA A 4 -23.97 -27.58 7.34
N ILE A 5 -23.98 -26.46 8.06
CA ILE A 5 -25.09 -25.49 8.08
C ILE A 5 -24.61 -24.22 7.36
N VAL A 6 -25.42 -23.68 6.44
CA VAL A 6 -25.15 -22.40 5.75
C VAL A 6 -26.31 -21.45 5.95
N THR A 7 -26.06 -20.28 6.56
CA THR A 7 -27.08 -19.22 6.73
C THR A 7 -27.04 -18.21 5.58
N GLY A 8 -28.20 -17.66 5.22
CA GLY A 8 -28.34 -16.79 4.03
C GLY A 8 -28.07 -17.55 2.73
N ALA A 9 -28.55 -18.80 2.65
CA ALA A 9 -28.20 -19.75 1.60
C ALA A 9 -29.07 -19.63 0.33
N SER A 10 -30.16 -18.87 0.34
CA SER A 10 -31.10 -18.81 -0.78
C SER A 10 -30.46 -18.34 -2.10
N ARG A 11 -29.45 -17.46 -2.02
CA ARG A 11 -28.82 -16.82 -3.19
C ARG A 11 -27.35 -16.44 -2.95
N GLY A 12 -26.72 -15.94 -4.02
CA GLY A 12 -25.39 -15.32 -3.96
C GLY A 12 -24.32 -16.23 -3.35
N ILE A 13 -23.52 -15.65 -2.45
CA ILE A 13 -22.37 -16.33 -1.81
C ILE A 13 -22.84 -17.56 -1.00
N GLY A 14 -23.92 -17.44 -0.22
CA GLY A 14 -24.43 -18.54 0.59
C GLY A 14 -24.87 -19.74 -0.25
N ARG A 15 -25.58 -19.48 -1.36
CA ARG A 15 -25.99 -20.53 -2.32
C ARG A 15 -24.79 -21.24 -2.95
N ALA A 16 -23.78 -20.48 -3.37
CA ALA A 16 -22.57 -21.03 -3.97
C ALA A 16 -21.78 -21.90 -2.97
N ILE A 17 -21.69 -21.46 -1.70
CA ILE A 17 -21.07 -22.24 -0.62
C ILE A 17 -21.83 -23.54 -0.39
N ALA A 18 -23.16 -23.51 -0.31
CA ALA A 18 -23.98 -24.69 -0.09
C ALA A 18 -23.79 -25.75 -1.19
N LEU A 19 -23.78 -25.34 -2.46
CA LEU A 19 -23.53 -26.25 -3.58
C LEU A 19 -22.11 -26.81 -3.55
N ARG A 20 -21.11 -25.98 -3.25
CA ARG A 20 -19.72 -26.43 -3.17
C ARG A 20 -19.49 -27.43 -2.05
N LEU A 21 -20.08 -27.20 -0.88
CA LEU A 21 -20.00 -28.15 0.23
C LEU A 21 -20.69 -29.48 -0.10
N ALA A 22 -21.79 -29.44 -0.86
CA ALA A 22 -22.40 -30.68 -1.36
C ALA A 22 -21.47 -31.44 -2.33
N ASP A 23 -20.79 -30.73 -3.24
CA ASP A 23 -19.78 -31.34 -4.13
C ASP A 23 -18.59 -31.91 -3.36
N ASP A 24 -18.22 -31.29 -2.24
CA ASP A 24 -17.16 -31.75 -1.34
C ASP A 24 -17.62 -32.90 -0.40
N GLY A 25 -18.85 -33.38 -0.54
CA GLY A 25 -19.37 -34.57 0.17
C GLY A 25 -20.04 -34.30 1.52
N PHE A 26 -20.45 -33.05 1.79
CA PHE A 26 -21.20 -32.70 2.99
C PHE A 26 -22.70 -32.89 2.80
N ASN A 27 -23.38 -33.36 3.84
CA ASN A 27 -24.80 -33.11 3.98
C ASN A 27 -24.99 -31.64 4.37
N VAL A 28 -25.91 -30.92 3.73
CA VAL A 28 -26.01 -29.45 3.89
C VAL A 28 -27.40 -29.03 4.36
N ALA A 29 -27.48 -28.48 5.58
CA ALA A 29 -28.63 -27.73 6.03
C ALA A 29 -28.55 -26.28 5.51
N ILE A 30 -29.59 -25.85 4.81
CA ILE A 30 -29.68 -24.52 4.20
C ILE A 30 -30.70 -23.66 4.98
N ASN A 31 -30.25 -22.50 5.44
CA ASN A 31 -31.06 -21.54 6.17
C ASN A 31 -31.21 -20.24 5.39
N ASP A 32 -32.42 -19.68 5.42
CA ASP A 32 -32.73 -18.29 5.08
C ASP A 32 -34.09 -17.92 5.70
N MET A 33 -34.53 -16.68 5.48
CA MET A 33 -35.86 -16.21 5.89
C MET A 33 -36.98 -17.04 5.23
N LYS A 34 -38.11 -17.20 5.91
CA LYS A 34 -39.30 -17.91 5.38
C LYS A 34 -39.78 -17.34 4.03
N SER A 35 -39.56 -16.06 3.77
CA SER A 35 -39.87 -15.41 2.51
C SER A 35 -39.03 -15.93 1.32
N GLN A 36 -37.91 -16.60 1.57
CA GLN A 36 -37.03 -17.20 0.55
C GLN A 36 -37.25 -18.71 0.37
N LEU A 37 -38.37 -19.26 0.88
CA LEU A 37 -38.61 -20.70 0.89
C LEU A 37 -38.53 -21.36 -0.51
N ASN A 38 -39.02 -20.69 -1.55
CA ASN A 38 -38.99 -21.23 -2.91
C ASN A 38 -37.56 -21.43 -3.43
N ASP A 39 -36.66 -20.47 -3.15
CA ASP A 39 -35.25 -20.55 -3.54
C ASP A 39 -34.52 -21.65 -2.75
N LEU A 40 -34.87 -21.83 -1.47
CA LEU A 40 -34.36 -22.93 -0.64
C LEU A 40 -34.84 -24.29 -1.14
N ILE A 41 -36.09 -24.41 -1.61
CA ILE A 41 -36.60 -25.66 -2.21
C ILE A 41 -35.81 -26.01 -3.47
N SER A 42 -35.54 -25.04 -4.35
CA SER A 42 -34.71 -25.26 -5.53
C SER A 42 -33.30 -25.73 -5.14
N LEU A 43 -32.65 -25.03 -4.20
CA LEU A 43 -31.32 -25.36 -3.75
C LEU A 43 -31.24 -26.74 -3.10
N LYS A 44 -32.24 -27.12 -2.29
CA LYS A 44 -32.33 -28.46 -1.70
C LYS A 44 -32.35 -29.53 -2.79
N SER A 45 -33.18 -29.38 -3.82
CA SER A 45 -33.25 -30.33 -4.94
C SER A 45 -31.92 -30.44 -5.68
N GLU A 46 -31.18 -29.33 -5.85
CA GLU A 46 -29.86 -29.35 -6.49
C GLU A 46 -28.79 -30.05 -5.64
N ILE A 47 -28.83 -29.89 -4.31
CA ILE A 47 -27.94 -30.60 -3.39
C ILE A 47 -28.25 -32.11 -3.39
N GLU A 48 -29.53 -32.48 -3.40
CA GLU A 48 -29.96 -33.88 -3.45
C GLU A 48 -29.60 -34.55 -4.79
N ALA A 49 -29.66 -33.81 -5.89
CA ALA A 49 -29.19 -34.28 -7.19
C ALA A 49 -27.67 -34.58 -7.22
N LYS A 50 -26.88 -34.00 -6.31
CA LYS A 50 -25.45 -34.29 -6.11
C LYS A 50 -25.20 -35.51 -5.20
N GLY A 51 -26.26 -36.19 -4.74
CA GLY A 51 -26.16 -37.38 -3.90
C GLY A 51 -25.96 -37.10 -2.41
N GLN A 52 -26.07 -35.84 -1.98
CA GLN A 52 -25.99 -35.45 -0.56
C GLN A 52 -27.37 -35.23 0.04
N LYS A 53 -27.50 -35.37 1.36
CA LYS A 53 -28.75 -35.03 2.06
C LYS A 53 -28.77 -33.54 2.37
N SER A 54 -29.94 -32.93 2.26
CA SER A 54 -30.14 -31.53 2.63
C SER A 54 -31.44 -31.33 3.40
N ILE A 55 -31.47 -30.36 4.33
CA ILE A 55 -32.71 -29.88 4.93
C ILE A 55 -32.85 -28.36 4.80
N ILE A 56 -34.09 -27.91 4.79
CA ILE A 56 -34.43 -26.49 4.87
C ILE A 56 -34.71 -26.15 6.33
N ALA A 57 -33.93 -25.25 6.91
CA ALA A 57 -34.10 -24.76 8.26
C ALA A 57 -34.35 -23.25 8.23
N THR A 58 -35.59 -22.83 7.95
CA THR A 58 -35.95 -21.40 7.91
C THR A 58 -35.88 -20.78 9.31
N GLY A 59 -35.38 -19.55 9.41
CA GLY A 59 -35.32 -18.80 10.67
C GLY A 59 -34.49 -17.52 10.54
N ASP A 60 -34.78 -16.54 11.39
CA ASP A 60 -34.04 -15.27 11.48
C ASP A 60 -32.84 -15.45 12.42
N VAL A 61 -31.63 -15.35 11.88
CA VAL A 61 -30.41 -15.55 12.67
C VAL A 61 -30.19 -14.47 13.74
N SER A 62 -30.88 -13.32 13.66
CA SER A 62 -30.83 -12.29 14.71
C SER A 62 -31.61 -12.67 15.99
N LEU A 63 -32.41 -13.74 15.93
CA LEU A 63 -33.18 -14.29 17.06
C LEU A 63 -32.52 -15.56 17.59
N GLU A 64 -32.25 -15.59 18.90
CA GLU A 64 -31.53 -16.70 19.54
C GLU A 64 -32.28 -18.04 19.44
N GLU A 65 -33.60 -18.02 19.64
CA GLU A 65 -34.47 -19.21 19.57
C GLU A 65 -34.50 -19.83 18.16
N ASP A 66 -34.47 -18.99 17.12
CA ASP A 66 -34.42 -19.43 15.73
C ASP A 66 -33.08 -20.11 15.42
N VAL A 67 -31.96 -19.55 15.89
CA VAL A 67 -30.63 -20.15 15.70
C VAL A 67 -30.54 -21.52 16.40
N GLN A 68 -31.06 -21.63 17.63
CA GLN A 68 -31.15 -22.91 18.34
C GLN A 68 -31.98 -23.94 17.55
N SER A 69 -33.12 -23.51 17.03
CA SER A 69 -34.03 -24.35 16.24
C SER A 69 -33.38 -24.82 14.93
N ILE A 70 -32.67 -23.94 14.23
CA ILE A 70 -31.91 -24.25 13.00
C ILE A 70 -30.89 -25.35 13.28
N ILE A 71 -30.10 -25.21 14.35
CA ILE A 71 -29.06 -26.16 14.72
C ILE A 71 -29.67 -27.50 15.14
N SER A 72 -30.70 -27.47 15.99
CA SER A 72 -31.38 -28.69 16.47
C SER A 72 -31.95 -29.48 15.30
N ALA A 73 -32.72 -28.84 14.41
CA ALA A 73 -33.31 -29.49 13.24
C ALA A 73 -32.24 -30.06 12.29
N SER A 74 -31.15 -29.34 12.10
CA SER A 74 -30.03 -29.77 11.24
C SER A 74 -29.35 -31.02 11.77
N VAL A 75 -29.11 -31.08 13.08
CA VAL A 75 -28.48 -32.24 13.72
C VAL A 75 -29.42 -33.44 13.71
N GLU A 76 -30.70 -33.23 14.02
CA GLU A 76 -31.71 -34.29 14.02
C GLU A 76 -31.81 -34.96 12.64
N ALA A 77 -31.81 -34.17 11.56
CA ALA A 77 -32.01 -34.70 10.22
C ALA A 77 -30.74 -35.23 9.54
N LEU A 78 -29.58 -34.59 9.78
CA LEU A 78 -28.35 -34.85 9.01
C LEU A 78 -27.24 -35.50 9.84
N GLY A 79 -27.35 -35.50 11.18
CA GLY A 79 -26.35 -36.03 12.10
C GLY A 79 -25.37 -34.96 12.62
N ASN A 80 -24.22 -35.39 13.13
CA ASN A 80 -23.28 -34.50 13.84
C ASN A 80 -22.89 -33.25 13.02
N LEU A 81 -22.95 -32.09 13.67
CA LEU A 81 -22.60 -30.81 13.06
C LEU A 81 -21.08 -30.71 12.99
N THR A 82 -20.54 -30.58 11.78
CA THR A 82 -19.09 -30.49 11.56
C THR A 82 -18.65 -29.13 11.03
N VAL A 83 -19.53 -28.41 10.31
CA VAL A 83 -19.25 -27.09 9.75
C VAL A 83 -20.44 -26.14 9.96
N MET A 84 -20.18 -24.94 10.47
CA MET A 84 -21.14 -23.84 10.51
C MET A 84 -20.62 -22.69 9.66
N VAL A 85 -21.42 -22.24 8.69
CA VAL A 85 -21.15 -21.06 7.86
C VAL A 85 -22.17 -19.97 8.20
N ALA A 86 -21.77 -19.04 9.06
CA ALA A 86 -22.55 -17.86 9.41
C ALA A 86 -22.38 -16.78 8.32
N ASN A 87 -23.11 -16.94 7.21
CA ASN A 87 -23.00 -16.09 6.02
C ASN A 87 -24.13 -15.05 5.89
N ALA A 88 -25.27 -15.25 6.55
CA ALA A 88 -26.39 -14.32 6.50
C ALA A 88 -25.95 -12.88 6.82
N GLY A 89 -26.36 -11.93 5.97
CA GLY A 89 -26.00 -10.52 6.14
C GLY A 89 -26.96 -9.58 5.42
N ILE A 90 -27.06 -8.36 5.95
CA ILE A 90 -27.87 -7.25 5.41
C ILE A 90 -27.00 -6.01 5.20
N ILE A 91 -27.33 -5.16 4.23
CA ILE A 91 -26.63 -3.89 4.02
C ILE A 91 -27.40 -2.77 4.75
N LEU A 92 -26.73 -2.08 5.68
CA LEU A 92 -27.22 -0.86 6.30
C LEU A 92 -26.62 0.35 5.58
N ASN A 93 -27.43 1.03 4.76
CA ASN A 93 -26.98 2.21 4.00
C ASN A 93 -27.13 3.51 4.82
N LYS A 94 -26.35 3.65 5.91
CA LYS A 94 -26.33 4.83 6.81
C LYS A 94 -24.90 5.19 7.23
N ARG A 95 -24.64 6.46 7.56
CA ARG A 95 -23.35 6.87 8.18
C ARG A 95 -23.29 6.35 9.61
N ILE A 96 -22.09 6.13 10.16
CA ILE A 96 -21.92 5.57 11.51
C ILE A 96 -22.65 6.36 12.61
N MET A 97 -22.76 7.68 12.46
CA MET A 97 -23.48 8.55 13.41
C MET A 97 -25.01 8.41 13.35
N ASP A 98 -25.53 7.85 12.25
CA ASP A 98 -26.97 7.73 11.97
C ASP A 98 -27.50 6.30 12.17
N ILE A 99 -26.62 5.37 12.57
CA ILE A 99 -26.96 3.98 12.88
C ILE A 99 -27.34 3.89 14.36
N THR A 100 -28.51 3.35 14.67
CA THR A 100 -28.86 3.10 16.08
C THR A 100 -28.12 1.88 16.62
N PRO A 101 -27.88 1.77 17.94
CA PRO A 101 -27.30 0.57 18.54
C PRO A 101 -28.05 -0.72 18.17
N ASP A 102 -29.38 -0.65 18.11
CA ASP A 102 -30.22 -1.79 17.75
C ASP A 102 -30.08 -2.19 16.27
N GLU A 103 -29.86 -1.22 15.36
CA GLU A 103 -29.56 -1.48 13.95
C GLU A 103 -28.14 -2.04 13.78
N TRP A 104 -27.19 -1.55 14.59
CA TRP A 104 -25.81 -2.02 14.61
C TRP A 104 -25.71 -3.48 15.07
N ASP A 105 -26.48 -3.86 16.08
CA ASP A 105 -26.43 -5.18 16.72
C ASP A 105 -27.33 -6.24 16.06
N GLN A 106 -27.76 -6.09 14.80
CA GLN A 106 -28.65 -7.06 14.14
C GLN A 106 -27.89 -8.26 13.52
N VAL A 107 -28.40 -8.77 12.40
CA VAL A 107 -27.93 -9.95 11.64
C VAL A 107 -26.41 -10.01 11.50
N ASN A 108 -25.75 -8.89 11.19
CA ASN A 108 -24.32 -8.85 10.88
C ASN A 108 -23.38 -8.99 12.09
N VAL A 109 -23.89 -8.79 13.32
CA VAL A 109 -23.09 -8.85 14.55
C VAL A 109 -23.68 -9.89 15.49
N ARG A 110 -24.87 -9.64 16.04
CA ARG A 110 -25.57 -10.58 16.93
C ARG A 110 -25.90 -11.89 16.23
N GLY A 111 -26.35 -11.84 14.97
CA GLY A 111 -26.69 -13.07 14.25
C GLY A 111 -25.49 -13.99 14.03
N VAL A 112 -24.34 -13.41 13.69
CA VAL A 112 -23.06 -14.14 13.57
C VAL A 112 -22.63 -14.70 14.93
N PHE A 113 -22.70 -13.89 16.00
CA PHE A 113 -22.39 -14.32 17.36
C PHE A 113 -23.26 -15.50 17.83
N LEU A 114 -24.58 -15.42 17.65
CA LEU A 114 -25.53 -16.47 18.03
C LEU A 114 -25.23 -17.77 17.28
N CYS A 115 -24.94 -17.67 15.98
CA CYS A 115 -24.50 -18.79 15.17
C CYS A 115 -23.25 -19.47 15.73
N TYR A 116 -22.26 -18.69 16.20
CA TYR A 116 -21.04 -19.21 16.79
C TYR A 116 -21.31 -19.91 18.13
N LYS A 117 -22.03 -19.22 19.02
CA LYS A 117 -22.35 -19.69 20.37
C LYS A 117 -23.03 -21.06 20.32
N HIS A 118 -24.12 -21.16 19.57
CA HIS A 118 -24.94 -22.38 19.57
C HIS A 118 -24.31 -23.50 18.74
N ALA A 119 -23.61 -23.18 17.64
CA ALA A 119 -22.87 -24.21 16.90
C ALA A 119 -21.72 -24.78 17.74
N GLY A 120 -21.00 -23.93 18.46
CA GLY A 120 -19.94 -24.33 19.39
C GLY A 120 -20.47 -25.22 20.52
N GLN A 121 -21.56 -24.81 21.18
CA GLN A 121 -22.24 -25.64 22.20
C GLN A 121 -22.64 -27.01 21.65
N GLN A 122 -23.18 -27.06 20.43
CA GLN A 122 -23.57 -28.31 19.79
C GLN A 122 -22.37 -29.20 19.44
N MET A 123 -21.29 -28.63 18.89
CA MET A 123 -20.05 -29.37 18.56
C MET A 123 -19.36 -29.92 19.81
N ILE A 124 -19.37 -29.15 20.91
CA ILE A 124 -18.87 -29.59 22.23
C ILE A 124 -19.71 -30.76 22.74
N LYS A 125 -21.04 -30.63 22.73
CA LYS A 125 -21.97 -31.69 23.14
C LYS A 125 -21.76 -33.01 22.37
N GLN A 126 -21.35 -32.92 21.11
CA GLN A 126 -21.12 -34.09 20.24
C GLN A 126 -19.71 -34.69 20.34
N GLY A 127 -18.76 -34.04 21.02
CA GLY A 127 -17.43 -34.59 21.32
C GLY A 127 -16.46 -34.73 20.14
N GLY A 128 -16.78 -34.18 18.97
CA GLY A 128 -15.98 -34.31 17.72
C GLY A 128 -15.29 -33.03 17.25
N GLY A 129 -15.57 -31.89 17.89
CA GLY A 129 -15.13 -30.57 17.39
C GLY A 129 -15.78 -30.21 16.05
N GLY A 130 -15.31 -29.13 15.42
CA GLY A 130 -15.82 -28.71 14.11
C GLY A 130 -15.18 -27.41 13.61
N LYS A 131 -15.72 -26.85 12.52
CA LYS A 131 -15.29 -25.59 11.93
C LYS A 131 -16.45 -24.60 11.92
N ILE A 132 -16.25 -23.44 12.51
CA ILE A 132 -17.18 -22.30 12.40
C ILE A 132 -16.50 -21.28 11.48
N VAL A 133 -17.24 -20.75 10.50
CA VAL A 133 -16.79 -19.79 9.49
C VAL A 133 -17.82 -18.65 9.45
N GLY A 134 -17.43 -17.44 9.82
CA GLY A 134 -18.28 -16.26 9.64
C GLY A 134 -17.89 -15.43 8.42
N ALA A 135 -18.90 -14.98 7.68
CA ALA A 135 -18.70 -13.99 6.64
C ALA A 135 -18.45 -12.61 7.26
N CYS A 136 -17.49 -11.87 6.71
CA CYS A 136 -17.21 -10.48 7.07
C CYS A 136 -17.05 -9.66 5.79
N SER A 137 -17.32 -8.35 5.87
CA SER A 137 -17.09 -7.42 4.77
C SER A 137 -15.76 -6.69 4.96
N ILE A 138 -15.17 -6.18 3.86
CA ILE A 138 -14.11 -5.18 3.94
C ILE A 138 -14.54 -3.96 4.80
N SER A 139 -15.84 -3.63 4.80
CA SER A 139 -16.42 -2.58 5.65
C SER A 139 -16.44 -2.92 7.15
N GLY A 140 -16.24 -4.19 7.53
CA GLY A 140 -16.04 -4.62 8.92
C GLY A 140 -14.66 -4.28 9.48
N TYR A 141 -13.74 -3.85 8.61
CA TYR A 141 -12.46 -3.24 8.98
C TYR A 141 -12.70 -1.74 9.24
N ARG A 142 -12.78 -1.31 10.52
CA ARG A 142 -13.01 0.09 10.90
C ARG A 142 -11.73 0.75 11.47
N PRO A 143 -11.49 2.05 11.20
CA PRO A 143 -10.20 2.72 11.40
C PRO A 143 -10.03 3.32 12.81
N VAL A 144 -10.07 2.50 13.86
CA VAL A 144 -9.75 2.94 15.24
C VAL A 144 -8.68 2.04 15.85
N ASN A 145 -7.81 2.60 16.69
CA ASN A 145 -6.84 1.81 17.43
C ASN A 145 -7.49 1.04 18.58
N CYS A 146 -6.91 -0.11 18.92
CA CYS A 146 -7.27 -1.01 20.01
C CYS A 146 -6.00 -1.52 20.70
N TYR A 147 -6.09 -1.90 21.98
CA TYR A 147 -5.01 -2.56 22.72
C TYR A 147 -5.49 -3.90 23.29
N CYS A 148 -4.62 -4.90 23.27
CA CYS A 148 -4.93 -6.30 23.58
C CYS A 148 -3.91 -6.85 24.60
N PRO A 149 -4.19 -6.79 25.91
CA PRO A 149 -3.26 -7.27 26.94
C PRO A 149 -3.23 -8.81 27.01
N GLY A 150 -2.05 -9.39 27.26
CA GLY A 150 -1.89 -10.79 27.68
C GLY A 150 -2.07 -10.96 29.20
N ILE A 151 -1.34 -11.88 29.84
CA ILE A 151 -1.38 -11.98 31.31
C ILE A 151 -0.83 -10.69 31.96
N VAL A 152 -1.67 -9.99 32.72
CA VAL A 152 -1.29 -8.79 33.49
C VAL A 152 -1.52 -9.03 34.98
N LYS A 153 -0.50 -8.79 35.81
CA LYS A 153 -0.62 -8.93 37.27
C LYS A 153 -1.54 -7.85 37.83
N THR A 154 -2.80 -8.22 38.12
CA THR A 154 -3.86 -7.34 38.65
C THR A 154 -4.70 -8.09 39.69
N PRO A 155 -5.47 -7.39 40.55
CA PRO A 155 -6.40 -8.05 41.49
C PRO A 155 -7.41 -8.98 40.80
N MET A 156 -7.78 -8.73 39.54
CA MET A 156 -8.64 -9.62 38.75
C MET A 156 -8.03 -11.02 38.60
N TRP A 157 -6.70 -11.13 38.51
CA TRP A 157 -6.04 -12.44 38.46
C TRP A 157 -6.07 -13.19 39.79
N ASP A 158 -6.22 -12.50 40.93
CA ASP A 158 -6.42 -13.16 42.21
C ASP A 158 -7.81 -13.85 42.27
N GLU A 159 -8.84 -13.23 41.67
CA GLU A 159 -10.18 -13.81 41.54
C GLU A 159 -10.23 -14.96 40.53
N ILE A 160 -9.55 -14.81 39.39
CA ILE A 160 -9.43 -15.86 38.36
C ILE A 160 -8.68 -17.07 38.93
N ASP A 161 -7.55 -16.84 39.61
CA ASP A 161 -6.77 -17.89 40.26
C ASP A 161 -7.56 -18.61 41.36
N GLU A 162 -8.34 -17.89 42.17
CA GLU A 162 -9.21 -18.48 43.17
C GLU A 162 -10.35 -19.30 42.56
N SER A 163 -10.95 -18.82 41.47
CA SER A 163 -11.96 -19.57 40.71
C SER A 163 -11.40 -20.89 40.17
N TYR A 164 -10.21 -20.87 39.55
CA TYR A 164 -9.55 -22.08 39.05
C TYR A 164 -9.06 -23.00 40.15
N SER A 165 -8.56 -22.46 41.26
CA SER A 165 -8.16 -23.23 42.44
C SER A 165 -9.34 -24.01 43.00
N ASN A 166 -10.51 -23.37 43.12
CA ASN A 166 -11.73 -24.02 43.57
C ASN A 166 -12.27 -25.05 42.55
N ALA A 167 -12.23 -24.74 41.26
CA ALA A 167 -12.75 -25.63 40.22
C ALA A 167 -11.90 -26.88 39.98
N LEU A 168 -10.58 -26.80 40.19
CA LEU A 168 -9.62 -27.85 39.84
C LEU A 168 -8.90 -28.46 41.05
N GLY A 169 -9.18 -27.98 42.26
CA GLY A 169 -8.58 -28.48 43.50
C GLY A 169 -7.08 -28.22 43.64
N ILE A 170 -6.57 -27.17 42.99
CA ILE A 170 -5.15 -26.78 43.04
C ILE A 170 -4.93 -25.66 44.08
N PRO A 171 -3.71 -25.56 44.68
CA PRO A 171 -3.41 -24.50 45.64
C PRO A 171 -3.55 -23.08 45.04
N LYS A 172 -4.04 -22.13 45.84
CA LYS A 172 -4.11 -20.71 45.47
C LYS A 172 -2.71 -20.18 45.10
N GLY A 173 -2.63 -19.47 43.98
CA GLY A 173 -1.43 -18.96 43.34
C GLY A 173 -0.83 -19.91 42.30
N GLU A 174 -1.25 -21.17 42.25
CA GLU A 174 -0.66 -22.14 41.33
C GLU A 174 -1.20 -22.01 39.90
N ALA A 175 -2.44 -21.57 39.71
CA ALA A 175 -3.01 -21.35 38.37
C ALA A 175 -2.33 -20.16 37.69
N PHE A 176 -2.16 -19.05 38.42
CA PHE A 176 -1.44 -17.87 37.93
C PHE A 176 0.03 -18.19 37.66
N ARG A 177 0.71 -18.92 38.57
CA ARG A 177 2.11 -19.31 38.38
C ARG A 177 2.29 -20.16 37.12
N LYS A 178 1.46 -21.18 36.90
CA LYS A 178 1.51 -22.02 35.69
C LYS A 178 1.21 -21.22 34.43
N ALA A 179 0.20 -20.36 34.46
CA ALA A 179 -0.12 -19.50 33.31
C ALA A 179 1.07 -18.61 32.92
N VAL A 180 1.78 -18.04 33.90
CA VAL A 180 2.99 -17.23 33.68
C VAL A 180 4.18 -18.07 33.20
N GLU A 181 4.36 -19.27 33.74
CA GLU A 181 5.46 -20.16 33.35
C GLU A 181 5.24 -20.81 31.97
N GLU A 182 4.00 -21.02 31.56
CA GLU A 182 3.70 -21.78 30.35
C GLU A 182 3.42 -20.86 29.16
N ARG A 183 2.69 -19.75 29.37
CA ARG A 183 2.13 -18.94 28.28
C ARG A 183 3.11 -17.90 27.71
N PRO A 184 3.54 -16.85 28.44
CA PRO A 184 4.50 -15.89 27.89
C PRO A 184 5.88 -16.54 27.70
N ALA A 185 6.55 -16.24 26.58
CA ALA A 185 7.92 -16.70 26.33
C ALA A 185 8.88 -16.15 27.40
N MET A 186 8.60 -14.92 27.87
CA MET A 186 9.40 -14.23 28.87
C MET A 186 9.26 -14.80 30.30
N LYS A 187 8.36 -15.76 30.53
CA LYS A 187 8.14 -16.42 31.83
C LYS A 187 7.86 -15.44 32.99
N LYS A 188 7.28 -14.30 32.65
CA LYS A 188 6.83 -13.25 33.58
C LYS A 188 5.53 -12.62 33.04
N PRO A 189 4.62 -12.17 33.92
CA PRO A 189 3.43 -11.44 33.49
C PRO A 189 3.81 -9.99 33.12
N SER A 190 2.95 -9.34 32.36
CA SER A 190 2.98 -7.88 32.22
C SER A 190 2.51 -7.22 33.51
N THR A 191 2.88 -5.95 33.72
CA THR A 191 2.33 -5.11 34.79
C THR A 191 1.29 -4.14 34.23
N PRO A 192 0.42 -3.56 35.08
CA PRO A 192 -0.51 -2.51 34.64
C PRO A 192 0.19 -1.33 33.96
N GLU A 193 1.42 -1.01 34.37
CA GLU A 193 2.25 0.04 33.79
C GLU A 193 2.65 -0.26 32.34
N ASP A 194 2.86 -1.53 31.98
CA ASP A 194 3.13 -1.93 30.59
C ASP A 194 1.92 -1.61 29.69
N ILE A 195 0.70 -1.80 30.20
CA ILE A 195 -0.54 -1.47 29.47
C ILE A 195 -0.73 0.04 29.41
N ALA A 196 -0.55 0.74 30.54
CA ALA A 196 -0.65 2.18 30.61
C ALA A 196 0.36 2.88 29.69
N GLY A 197 1.56 2.33 29.55
CA GLY A 197 2.58 2.81 28.62
C GLY A 197 2.12 2.76 27.16
N CYS A 198 1.51 1.64 26.74
CA CYS A 198 0.96 1.52 25.39
C CYS A 198 -0.23 2.46 25.15
N VAL A 199 -1.16 2.58 26.11
CA VAL A 199 -2.30 3.49 26.00
C VAL A 199 -1.85 4.95 25.98
N SER A 200 -0.86 5.32 26.80
CA SER A 200 -0.25 6.65 26.80
C SER A 200 0.43 6.95 25.46
N PHE A 201 1.14 5.97 24.88
CA PHE A 201 1.71 6.10 23.53
C PHE A 201 0.63 6.30 22.48
N LEU A 202 -0.41 5.45 22.45
CA LEU A 202 -1.52 5.49 21.49
C LEU A 202 -2.45 6.71 21.66
N SER A 203 -2.37 7.41 22.80
CA SER A 203 -3.10 8.65 23.08
C SER A 203 -2.20 9.89 22.95
N GLY A 204 -0.89 9.69 22.86
CA GLY A 204 0.12 10.73 22.80
C GLY A 204 0.48 11.10 21.37
N LYS A 205 1.16 12.25 21.23
CA LYS A 205 1.57 12.80 19.92
C LYS A 205 2.41 11.83 19.06
N ASP A 206 3.07 10.86 19.70
CA ASP A 206 3.95 9.90 19.06
C ASP A 206 3.18 8.82 18.27
N SER A 207 1.85 8.78 18.39
CA SER A 207 0.95 7.87 17.65
C SER A 207 -0.10 8.61 16.81
N ASN A 208 0.04 9.92 16.57
CA ASN A 208 -0.96 10.75 15.88
C ASN A 208 -1.39 10.23 14.49
N MET A 209 -0.53 9.48 13.82
CA MET A 209 -0.81 8.89 12.50
C MET A 209 -1.05 7.38 12.55
N ILE A 210 -1.05 6.79 13.74
CA ILE A 210 -1.38 5.39 13.96
C ILE A 210 -2.90 5.36 14.15
N THR A 211 -3.61 4.71 13.24
CA THR A 211 -5.06 4.46 13.36
C THR A 211 -5.38 3.06 12.82
N GLY A 212 -6.47 2.45 13.31
CA GLY A 212 -6.90 1.13 12.87
C GLY A 212 -6.02 -0.04 13.32
N GLN A 213 -5.15 0.14 14.31
CA GLN A 213 -4.22 -0.91 14.78
C GLN A 213 -4.73 -1.64 16.02
N SER A 214 -4.46 -2.94 16.13
CA SER A 214 -4.66 -3.73 17.35
C SER A 214 -3.31 -4.09 17.96
N VAL A 215 -2.94 -3.47 19.08
CA VAL A 215 -1.60 -3.61 19.66
C VAL A 215 -1.60 -4.66 20.78
N ILE A 216 -0.82 -5.73 20.60
CA ILE A 216 -0.69 -6.84 21.56
C ILE A 216 0.41 -6.54 22.59
N ILE A 217 0.10 -6.74 23.88
CA ILE A 217 1.00 -6.48 25.01
C ILE A 217 1.01 -7.70 25.94
N ASP A 218 1.78 -8.73 25.58
CA ASP A 218 1.57 -10.09 26.13
C ASP A 218 2.85 -10.86 26.50
N GLY A 219 4.01 -10.24 26.32
CA GLY A 219 5.29 -10.86 26.59
C GLY A 219 5.62 -12.07 25.70
N VAL A 220 5.20 -12.01 24.42
CA VAL A 220 5.44 -13.04 23.39
C VAL A 220 4.61 -14.31 23.67
N GLN A 221 3.51 -14.17 24.39
CA GLN A 221 2.59 -15.26 24.73
C GLN A 221 1.92 -15.86 23.50
N GLU A 222 1.40 -15.04 22.60
CA GLU A 222 0.68 -15.51 21.42
C GLU A 222 1.61 -16.23 20.41
N LEU A 223 2.89 -15.84 20.34
CA LEU A 223 3.89 -16.59 19.57
C LEU A 223 4.12 -17.99 20.16
N MET A 224 4.19 -18.11 21.48
CA MET A 224 4.36 -19.41 22.14
C MET A 224 3.15 -20.32 21.98
N ARG A 225 1.92 -19.77 21.91
CA ARG A 225 0.72 -20.56 21.53
C ARG A 225 0.84 -21.13 20.11
N GLY A 226 1.42 -20.38 19.18
CA GLY A 226 1.70 -20.87 17.82
C GLY A 226 2.69 -22.04 17.78
N ILE A 227 3.74 -21.99 18.62
CA ILE A 227 4.81 -22.99 18.69
C ILE A 227 4.39 -24.26 19.45
N ASN A 228 3.62 -24.12 20.54
CA ASN A 228 3.21 -25.26 21.39
C ASN A 228 2.04 -26.08 20.81
N ASN A 229 1.44 -25.66 19.69
CA ASN A 229 0.29 -26.33 19.07
C ASN A 229 0.59 -27.73 18.46
N ASP A 230 1.84 -28.21 18.50
CA ASP A 230 2.18 -29.60 18.13
C ASP A 230 2.15 -30.59 19.31
N ARG A 231 1.90 -30.16 20.56
CA ARG A 231 1.72 -31.08 21.71
C ARG A 231 0.68 -30.56 22.71
N ASN A 232 -0.38 -31.36 22.90
CA ASN A 232 -1.33 -31.36 24.02
C ASN A 232 -1.47 -30.04 24.80
N LEU A 233 -2.32 -29.15 24.30
CA LEU A 233 -2.77 -27.97 25.06
C LEU A 233 -3.43 -28.40 26.37
N SER A 234 -3.14 -27.68 27.45
CA SER A 234 -3.80 -27.90 28.74
C SER A 234 -5.30 -27.57 28.65
N PRO A 235 -6.15 -28.09 29.56
CA PRO A 235 -7.59 -27.80 29.58
C PRO A 235 -7.94 -26.29 29.68
N PHE A 236 -6.96 -25.44 30.04
CA PHE A 236 -7.15 -24.01 30.26
C PHE A 236 -7.10 -23.16 28.98
N ASP A 237 -6.63 -23.69 27.85
CA ASP A 237 -6.33 -22.89 26.64
C ASP A 237 -7.38 -23.02 25.51
N GLN A 238 -8.51 -23.70 25.77
CA GLN A 238 -9.51 -24.05 24.76
C GLN A 238 -10.53 -22.93 24.42
N GLY A 239 -10.49 -21.78 25.11
CA GLY A 239 -11.53 -20.73 25.01
C GLY A 239 -11.23 -19.53 24.12
N GLU A 240 -9.99 -19.30 23.70
CA GLU A 240 -9.61 -18.02 23.05
C GLU A 240 -8.82 -18.29 21.77
N ASN A 241 -9.48 -18.33 20.62
CA ASN A 241 -8.81 -18.39 19.31
C ASN A 241 -9.76 -17.95 18.20
N TYR A 242 -9.81 -16.65 17.87
CA TYR A 242 -10.51 -16.23 16.65
C TYR A 242 -9.91 -15.04 15.87
N ILE A 243 -8.79 -14.43 16.30
CA ILE A 243 -8.25 -13.25 15.59
C ILE A 243 -7.00 -13.57 14.73
N PHE A 244 -6.26 -14.65 15.02
CA PHE A 244 -4.90 -14.80 14.46
C PHE A 244 -4.75 -15.60 13.16
N LYS A 245 -5.77 -16.31 12.66
CA LYS A 245 -5.60 -17.12 11.42
C LYS A 245 -5.42 -16.30 10.14
N ARG A 246 -5.70 -14.99 10.17
CA ARG A 246 -5.68 -14.13 8.98
C ARG A 246 -4.33 -13.45 8.74
N GLU A 247 -3.53 -13.21 9.78
CA GLU A 247 -2.23 -12.54 9.60
C GLU A 247 -1.11 -13.52 9.26
N PHE A 248 -1.08 -14.71 9.86
CA PHE A 248 -0.02 -15.68 9.58
C PHE A 248 -0.06 -16.27 8.16
N LYS A 249 -1.24 -16.30 7.52
CA LYS A 249 -1.39 -16.80 6.14
C LYS A 249 -0.94 -15.80 5.08
N ARG A 250 -0.70 -14.54 5.44
CA ARG A 250 -0.26 -13.49 4.51
C ARG A 250 1.25 -13.54 4.25
N GLU A 251 2.02 -14.18 5.13
CA GLU A 251 3.48 -14.36 4.97
C GLU A 251 3.88 -15.64 4.22
N PHE A 252 2.97 -16.59 3.97
CA PHE A 252 3.27 -17.83 3.22
C PHE A 252 2.13 -18.21 2.24
N GLN A 253 1.99 -17.46 1.15
CA GLN A 253 1.19 -17.86 -0.02
C GLN A 253 2.06 -17.87 -1.30
N TYR A 254 2.66 -19.02 -1.60
CA TYR A 254 2.99 -19.42 -2.97
C TYR A 254 1.98 -20.50 -3.40
N SER A 255 1.35 -20.29 -4.57
CA SER A 255 0.31 -21.14 -5.16
C SER A 255 0.90 -22.38 -5.82
N ILE A 256 0.42 -23.57 -5.41
CA ILE A 256 0.59 -24.83 -6.16
C ILE A 256 -0.51 -24.87 -7.22
N SER A 257 -0.19 -24.49 -8.44
CA SER A 257 -1.05 -24.66 -9.62
C SER A 257 -0.19 -25.04 -10.81
N ASP A 258 0.16 -26.34 -10.89
CA ASP A 258 0.48 -27.08 -12.11
C ASP A 258 0.89 -28.50 -11.70
N ILE A 259 0.06 -29.49 -12.03
CA ILE A 259 0.42 -30.85 -12.44
C ILE A 259 -0.86 -31.52 -12.95
N SER A 260 -0.93 -31.69 -14.27
CA SER A 260 -1.82 -32.62 -14.96
C SER A 260 -1.30 -34.05 -14.81
N CYS A 261 -2.21 -35.01 -14.69
CA CYS A 261 -1.97 -36.43 -14.48
C CYS A 261 -1.06 -37.09 -15.54
N TYR A 262 -0.17 -38.00 -15.10
CA TYR A 262 0.12 -39.27 -15.80
C TYR A 262 0.47 -40.34 -14.77
N SER A 263 -0.14 -41.51 -14.93
CA SER A 263 0.05 -42.74 -14.16
C SER A 263 1.18 -43.59 -14.73
N GLU A 264 2.09 -44.07 -13.87
CA GLU A 264 2.51 -45.48 -13.67
C GLU A 264 3.85 -45.53 -12.91
N SER A 265 4.09 -46.65 -12.22
CA SER A 265 4.88 -46.82 -10.99
C SER A 265 6.42 -47.01 -11.22
N PRO A 266 7.25 -47.35 -10.20
CA PRO A 266 8.05 -46.41 -9.42
C PRO A 266 9.57 -46.59 -9.63
N THR A 267 10.35 -45.52 -9.68
CA THR A 267 11.78 -45.52 -9.26
C THR A 267 12.30 -44.08 -9.06
N ILE A 268 12.48 -43.73 -7.79
CA ILE A 268 13.51 -42.85 -7.19
C ILE A 268 14.31 -41.92 -8.12
N GLU A 269 14.08 -40.62 -8.00
CA GLU A 269 15.13 -39.59 -7.75
C GLU A 269 14.46 -38.25 -7.37
N HIS A 270 14.83 -37.69 -6.22
CA HIS A 270 14.30 -36.43 -5.71
C HIS A 270 14.74 -35.25 -6.61
N LYS A 271 13.82 -34.70 -7.41
CA LYS A 271 13.96 -33.37 -8.01
C LYS A 271 12.91 -32.44 -7.42
N CYS A 272 13.37 -31.46 -6.65
CA CYS A 272 12.55 -30.35 -6.14
C CYS A 272 11.86 -29.61 -7.29
N ILE A 273 10.53 -29.51 -7.24
CA ILE A 273 9.74 -28.67 -8.15
C ILE A 273 9.69 -27.27 -7.54
N PHE A 274 10.44 -26.33 -8.12
CA PHE A 274 10.27 -24.89 -7.90
C PHE A 274 8.94 -24.46 -8.55
N PHE A 275 7.97 -24.00 -7.76
CA PHE A 275 6.82 -23.25 -8.29
C PHE A 275 7.31 -21.85 -8.69
N ILE A 276 7.61 -21.65 -9.98
CA ILE A 276 7.91 -20.33 -10.53
C ILE A 276 6.58 -19.58 -10.66
N MET A 277 6.26 -18.69 -9.70
CA MET A 277 5.24 -17.66 -9.99
C MET A 277 5.74 -16.83 -11.17
N ALA A 278 4.88 -16.60 -12.17
CA ALA A 278 5.23 -15.74 -13.29
C ALA A 278 5.61 -14.35 -12.77
N GLN A 279 6.86 -13.94 -12.99
CA GLN A 279 7.35 -12.62 -12.59
C GLN A 279 6.54 -11.52 -13.27
N LYS A 280 6.09 -10.53 -12.48
CA LYS A 280 5.38 -9.34 -12.98
C LYS A 280 6.29 -8.47 -13.84
N LEU A 281 5.69 -7.76 -14.79
CA LEU A 281 6.38 -6.86 -15.71
C LEU A 281 6.24 -5.40 -15.24
N ILE A 282 7.36 -4.74 -14.99
CA ILE A 282 7.44 -3.28 -14.92
C ILE A 282 7.98 -2.72 -16.24
N VAL A 283 7.27 -1.74 -16.79
CA VAL A 283 7.68 -0.98 -17.97
C VAL A 283 8.11 0.41 -17.55
N VAL A 284 9.32 0.81 -17.95
CA VAL A 284 9.96 2.06 -17.52
C VAL A 284 10.21 2.95 -18.74
N VAL A 285 9.54 4.10 -18.78
CA VAL A 285 9.77 5.14 -19.80
C VAL A 285 11.03 5.93 -19.46
N GLY A 286 11.82 6.29 -20.47
CA GLY A 286 13.07 7.05 -20.28
C GLY A 286 14.16 6.21 -19.61
N ALA A 287 14.25 4.92 -19.98
CA ALA A 287 15.09 3.90 -19.33
C ALA A 287 16.58 4.28 -19.21
N THR A 288 17.12 5.03 -20.17
CA THR A 288 18.51 5.49 -20.18
C THR A 288 18.72 6.85 -19.52
N GLY A 289 17.65 7.52 -19.07
CA GLY A 289 17.70 8.79 -18.36
C GLY A 289 17.91 8.62 -16.84
N GLY A 290 18.09 9.72 -16.12
CA GLY A 290 18.37 9.69 -14.68
C GLY A 290 17.28 9.01 -13.85
N GLN A 291 16.02 9.41 -14.02
CA GLN A 291 14.90 8.83 -13.27
C GLN A 291 14.59 7.38 -13.72
N GLY A 292 14.45 7.15 -15.03
CA GLY A 292 14.14 5.81 -15.55
C GLY A 292 15.24 4.78 -15.24
N GLY A 293 16.51 5.17 -15.39
CA GLY A 293 17.65 4.32 -15.02
C GLY A 293 17.68 4.01 -13.52
N SER A 294 17.30 4.99 -12.68
CA SER A 294 17.14 4.80 -11.24
C SER A 294 16.06 3.76 -10.92
N VAL A 295 14.88 3.86 -11.54
CA VAL A 295 13.80 2.88 -11.38
C VAL A 295 14.26 1.49 -11.77
N ILE A 296 14.89 1.35 -12.95
CA ILE A 296 15.42 0.07 -13.41
C ILE A 296 16.43 -0.51 -12.40
N ALA A 297 17.35 0.31 -11.88
CA ALA A 297 18.34 -0.12 -10.91
C ALA A 297 17.72 -0.68 -9.62
N SER A 298 16.66 -0.03 -9.11
CA SER A 298 15.94 -0.52 -7.93
C SER A 298 15.26 -1.86 -8.17
N PHE A 299 14.59 -2.04 -9.31
CA PHE A 299 13.89 -3.29 -9.62
C PHE A 299 14.85 -4.44 -10.02
N LEU A 300 16.01 -4.13 -10.60
CA LEU A 300 17.07 -5.12 -10.81
C LEU A 300 17.61 -5.66 -9.47
N LYS A 301 17.71 -4.80 -8.44
CA LYS A 301 18.17 -5.19 -7.11
C LYS A 301 17.13 -6.07 -6.37
N ASP A 302 15.85 -5.84 -6.61
CA ASP A 302 14.74 -6.64 -6.07
C ASP A 302 14.77 -8.09 -6.62
N GLY A 303 15.03 -8.24 -7.93
CA GLY A 303 15.24 -9.54 -8.57
C GLY A 303 13.97 -10.35 -8.87
N ASN A 304 12.80 -9.88 -8.44
CA ASN A 304 11.50 -10.56 -8.61
C ASN A 304 10.68 -10.06 -9.83
N TRP A 305 11.30 -9.27 -10.71
CA TRP A 305 10.58 -8.54 -11.76
C TRP A 305 11.18 -8.78 -13.14
N LYS A 306 10.30 -8.92 -14.14
CA LYS A 306 10.65 -8.64 -15.53
C LYS A 306 10.66 -7.13 -15.71
N ILE A 307 11.67 -6.61 -16.39
CA ILE A 307 11.85 -5.18 -16.59
C ILE A 307 11.93 -4.91 -18.07
N ARG A 308 11.07 -4.02 -18.57
CA ARG A 308 11.14 -3.51 -19.94
C ARG A 308 11.46 -2.02 -19.92
N GLY A 309 12.56 -1.65 -20.55
CA GLY A 309 13.00 -0.27 -20.67
C GLY A 309 12.66 0.32 -22.04
N LEU A 310 12.02 1.49 -22.08
CA LEU A 310 11.75 2.21 -23.31
C LEU A 310 12.83 3.24 -23.58
N THR A 311 13.32 3.24 -24.81
CA THR A 311 14.23 4.26 -25.35
C THR A 311 13.95 4.49 -26.82
N ARG A 312 14.35 5.64 -27.37
CA ARG A 312 14.26 5.91 -28.81
C ARG A 312 15.23 5.07 -29.63
N ASN A 313 16.38 4.73 -29.03
CA ASN A 313 17.44 3.95 -29.66
C ASN A 313 17.88 2.76 -28.77
N PRO A 314 17.26 1.58 -28.97
CA PRO A 314 17.65 0.35 -28.26
C PRO A 314 19.09 -0.10 -28.51
N GLU A 315 19.73 0.41 -29.57
CA GLU A 315 21.12 0.06 -29.94
C GLU A 315 22.17 1.00 -29.33
N SER A 316 21.74 2.02 -28.59
CA SER A 316 22.66 2.91 -27.87
C SER A 316 23.49 2.15 -26.84
N GLU A 317 24.70 2.64 -26.55
CA GLU A 317 25.59 2.06 -25.52
C GLU A 317 24.87 1.89 -24.17
N GLY A 318 24.09 2.89 -23.75
CA GLY A 318 23.30 2.83 -22.51
C GLY A 318 22.23 1.74 -22.53
N ALA A 319 21.52 1.56 -23.65
CA ALA A 319 20.52 0.51 -23.80
C ALA A 319 21.15 -0.90 -23.85
N LYS A 320 22.30 -1.04 -24.53
CA LYS A 320 23.08 -2.29 -24.54
C LYS A 320 23.57 -2.65 -23.13
N ALA A 321 24.03 -1.67 -22.36
CA ALA A 321 24.44 -1.88 -20.98
C ALA A 321 23.27 -2.32 -20.06
N LEU A 322 22.06 -1.82 -20.29
CA LEU A 322 20.86 -2.28 -19.57
C LEU A 322 20.43 -3.68 -20.03
N SER A 323 20.50 -3.97 -21.33
CA SER A 323 20.19 -5.30 -21.89
C SER A 323 21.11 -6.38 -21.30
N ALA A 324 22.40 -6.07 -21.16
CA ALA A 324 23.37 -6.97 -20.53
C ALA A 324 23.07 -7.29 -19.06
N LYS A 325 22.23 -6.47 -18.39
CA LYS A 325 21.74 -6.68 -17.02
C LYS A 325 20.39 -7.40 -16.96
N GLY A 326 19.85 -7.83 -18.10
CA GLY A 326 18.58 -8.56 -18.19
C GLY A 326 17.34 -7.68 -18.40
N VAL A 327 17.51 -6.42 -18.77
CA VAL A 327 16.39 -5.52 -19.10
C VAL A 327 15.98 -5.71 -20.57
N GLU A 328 14.69 -5.93 -20.83
CA GLU A 328 14.16 -5.94 -22.19
C GLU A 328 14.10 -4.51 -22.73
N MET A 329 15.05 -4.14 -23.58
CA MET A 329 15.06 -2.82 -24.20
C MET A 329 14.19 -2.80 -25.44
N VAL A 330 13.19 -1.90 -25.47
CA VAL A 330 12.28 -1.75 -26.61
C VAL A 330 12.30 -0.32 -27.12
N LYS A 331 12.04 -0.17 -28.42
CA LYS A 331 11.84 1.15 -29.02
C LYS A 331 10.51 1.74 -28.54
N GLY A 332 10.56 2.94 -27.98
CA GLY A 332 9.38 3.71 -27.60
C GLY A 332 9.46 5.12 -28.16
N ASP A 333 8.53 5.46 -29.05
CA ASP A 333 8.31 6.83 -29.51
C ASP A 333 7.08 7.39 -28.80
N LEU A 334 7.27 8.43 -27.98
CA LEU A 334 6.19 9.03 -27.20
C LEU A 334 5.18 9.80 -28.10
N GLY A 335 5.60 10.18 -29.31
CA GLY A 335 4.73 10.78 -30.32
C GLY A 335 3.86 9.78 -31.09
N ASP A 336 4.19 8.48 -31.04
CA ASP A 336 3.48 7.41 -31.73
C ASP A 336 2.72 6.51 -30.73
N LEU A 337 1.40 6.69 -30.67
CA LEU A 337 0.51 5.90 -29.82
C LEU A 337 0.64 4.39 -30.07
N ALA A 338 0.75 3.95 -31.33
CA ALA A 338 0.87 2.53 -31.65
C ALA A 338 2.21 1.95 -31.18
N SER A 339 3.28 2.77 -31.18
CA SER A 339 4.56 2.39 -30.57
C SER A 339 4.41 2.14 -29.06
N LEU A 340 3.68 3.00 -28.36
CA LEU A 340 3.46 2.88 -26.92
C LEU A 340 2.57 1.69 -26.56
N GLU A 341 1.51 1.43 -27.33
CA GLU A 341 0.64 0.26 -27.12
C GLU A 341 1.43 -1.07 -27.20
N ARG A 342 2.33 -1.19 -28.18
CA ARG A 342 3.23 -2.35 -28.28
C ARG A 342 4.18 -2.43 -27.09
N ALA A 343 4.78 -1.30 -26.70
CA ALA A 343 5.75 -1.26 -25.63
C ALA A 343 5.13 -1.57 -24.25
N PHE A 344 3.90 -1.13 -24.00
CA PHE A 344 3.18 -1.32 -22.74
C PHE A 344 2.44 -2.67 -22.65
N SER A 345 2.44 -3.47 -23.73
CA SER A 345 1.75 -4.76 -23.77
C SER A 345 2.21 -5.69 -22.64
N GLY A 346 1.25 -6.18 -21.85
CA GLY A 346 1.46 -7.10 -20.74
C GLY A 346 2.05 -6.46 -19.47
N ALA A 347 2.14 -5.13 -19.39
CA ALA A 347 2.64 -4.46 -18.21
C ALA A 347 1.73 -4.70 -17.00
N ASN A 348 2.32 -4.99 -15.83
CA ASN A 348 1.64 -4.90 -14.54
C ASN A 348 1.84 -3.52 -13.92
N VAL A 349 3.02 -2.93 -14.14
CA VAL A 349 3.38 -1.60 -13.64
C VAL A 349 3.96 -0.78 -14.78
N ILE A 350 3.61 0.50 -14.88
CA ILE A 350 4.22 1.43 -15.81
C ILE A 350 4.71 2.66 -15.03
N PHE A 351 6.00 2.99 -15.16
CA PHE A 351 6.54 4.29 -14.77
C PHE A 351 6.64 5.18 -16.01
N ALA A 352 5.79 6.21 -16.07
CA ALA A 352 5.66 7.12 -17.19
C ALA A 352 6.24 8.50 -16.85
N ILE A 353 7.03 9.03 -17.77
CA ILE A 353 7.70 10.32 -17.64
C ILE A 353 7.90 10.96 -19.01
N THR A 354 7.85 12.29 -19.06
CA THR A 354 8.21 13.13 -20.21
C THR A 354 9.34 14.08 -19.86
N ASP A 355 10.05 14.56 -20.89
CA ASP A 355 11.11 15.57 -20.78
C ASP A 355 10.76 16.81 -21.60
N TYR A 356 10.27 17.83 -20.90
CA TYR A 356 9.98 19.16 -21.46
C TYR A 356 11.21 19.82 -22.11
N TYR A 357 12.37 19.75 -21.45
CA TYR A 357 13.53 20.55 -21.79
C TYR A 357 14.22 20.06 -23.06
N GLU A 358 13.97 18.82 -23.48
CA GLU A 358 14.47 18.27 -24.73
C GLU A 358 14.10 19.15 -25.94
N ASN A 359 12.86 19.64 -26.01
CA ASN A 359 12.39 20.45 -27.14
C ASN A 359 12.50 21.96 -26.86
N PHE A 360 12.64 22.36 -25.60
CA PHE A 360 12.61 23.77 -25.17
C PHE A 360 13.60 24.64 -25.93
N TRP A 361 14.83 24.15 -26.09
CA TRP A 361 15.93 24.91 -26.67
C TRP A 361 15.78 25.15 -28.18
N THR A 362 15.07 24.26 -28.89
CA THR A 362 14.92 24.31 -30.34
C THR A 362 13.57 24.83 -30.79
N GLU A 363 12.52 24.55 -30.02
CA GLU A 363 11.13 24.79 -30.40
C GLU A 363 10.45 25.90 -29.58
N GLY A 364 11.08 26.36 -28.51
CA GLY A 364 10.50 27.31 -27.57
C GLY A 364 9.47 26.67 -26.63
N TRP A 365 8.96 27.47 -25.69
CA TRP A 365 8.17 26.93 -24.58
C TRP A 365 6.77 26.45 -24.97
N GLN A 366 6.05 27.17 -25.84
CA GLN A 366 4.69 26.80 -26.24
C GLN A 366 4.67 25.46 -26.97
N LYS A 367 5.52 25.32 -27.98
CA LYS A 367 5.57 24.09 -28.78
C LYS A 367 6.09 22.91 -27.96
N SER A 368 7.07 23.15 -27.06
CA SER A 368 7.53 22.13 -26.12
C SER A 368 6.43 21.65 -25.17
N MET A 369 5.61 22.58 -24.65
CA MET A 369 4.46 22.26 -23.80
C MET A 369 3.42 21.40 -24.55
N ASP A 370 3.13 21.72 -25.82
CA ASP A 370 2.16 20.96 -26.63
C ASP A 370 2.69 19.58 -27.05
N ILE A 371 3.99 19.49 -27.37
CA ILE A 371 4.67 18.20 -27.61
C ILE A 371 4.59 17.35 -26.34
N GLU A 372 4.97 17.88 -25.19
CA GLU A 372 4.96 17.15 -23.92
C GLU A 372 3.54 16.69 -23.53
N TYR A 373 2.53 17.56 -23.71
CA TYR A 373 1.14 17.20 -23.49
C TYR A 373 0.70 16.04 -24.41
N THR A 374 1.07 16.09 -25.69
CA THR A 374 0.77 15.02 -26.65
C THR A 374 1.43 13.71 -26.22
N GLN A 375 2.71 13.75 -25.83
CA GLN A 375 3.44 12.58 -25.35
C GLN A 375 2.82 11.97 -24.10
N GLY A 376 2.50 12.79 -23.10
CA GLY A 376 1.88 12.35 -21.85
C GLY A 376 0.49 11.73 -22.06
N THR A 377 -0.35 12.36 -22.88
CA THR A 377 -1.69 11.82 -23.19
C THR A 377 -1.63 10.56 -24.06
N ASN A 378 -0.64 10.42 -24.95
CA ASN A 378 -0.42 9.18 -25.69
C ASN A 378 -0.03 8.03 -24.75
N MET A 379 0.85 8.26 -23.77
CA MET A 379 1.18 7.25 -22.75
C MET A 379 -0.03 6.86 -21.92
N ALA A 380 -0.83 7.84 -21.46
CA ALA A 380 -2.06 7.55 -20.72
C ALA A 380 -3.05 6.72 -21.55
N LYS A 381 -3.27 7.08 -22.83
CA LYS A 381 -4.12 6.31 -23.77
C LYS A 381 -3.60 4.89 -23.97
N ALA A 382 -2.30 4.71 -24.17
CA ALA A 382 -1.71 3.38 -24.32
C ALA A 382 -1.87 2.54 -23.04
N ALA A 383 -1.63 3.14 -21.87
CA ALA A 383 -1.75 2.49 -20.58
C ALA A 383 -3.19 2.04 -20.28
N SER A 384 -4.20 2.87 -20.60
CA SER A 384 -5.63 2.54 -20.41
C SER A 384 -6.08 1.26 -21.14
N LYS A 385 -5.34 0.85 -22.18
CA LYS A 385 -5.64 -0.35 -22.99
C LYS A 385 -4.98 -1.62 -22.45
N VAL A 386 -4.12 -1.52 -21.43
CA VAL A 386 -3.39 -2.66 -20.89
C VAL A 386 -4.23 -3.37 -19.84
N ALA A 387 -4.84 -4.50 -20.21
CA ALA A 387 -5.72 -5.26 -19.32
C ALA A 387 -5.05 -5.81 -18.05
N THR A 388 -3.73 -5.99 -18.06
CA THR A 388 -2.94 -6.50 -16.93
C THR A 388 -2.44 -5.39 -16.00
N LEU A 389 -2.70 -4.12 -16.31
CA LEU A 389 -2.13 -3.00 -15.58
C LEU A 389 -2.72 -2.92 -14.17
N GLU A 390 -1.84 -2.93 -13.18
CA GLU A 390 -2.19 -2.83 -11.77
C GLU A 390 -1.80 -1.46 -11.21
N HIS A 391 -0.77 -0.82 -11.75
CA HIS A 391 -0.27 0.47 -11.25
C HIS A 391 0.35 1.33 -12.36
N TYR A 392 -0.18 2.54 -12.52
CA TYR A 392 0.37 3.57 -13.41
C TYR A 392 1.01 4.68 -12.56
N LEU A 393 2.32 4.85 -12.62
CA LEU A 393 3.02 5.93 -11.93
C LEU A 393 3.33 7.04 -12.93
N TRP A 394 2.70 8.20 -12.77
CA TRP A 394 2.86 9.34 -13.65
C TRP A 394 3.75 10.40 -12.99
N SER A 395 4.92 10.67 -13.58
CA SER A 395 5.83 11.73 -13.14
C SER A 395 5.32 13.10 -13.60
N THR A 396 4.73 13.83 -12.66
CA THR A 396 3.94 15.03 -12.94
C THR A 396 4.41 16.25 -12.14
N LEU A 397 3.83 17.40 -12.46
CA LEU A 397 4.01 18.70 -11.81
C LEU A 397 2.66 19.44 -11.80
N PRO A 398 2.50 20.46 -10.95
CA PRO A 398 1.19 21.09 -10.70
C PRO A 398 0.62 21.78 -11.94
N HIS A 399 -0.71 21.79 -12.09
CA HIS A 399 -1.38 22.55 -13.15
C HIS A 399 -1.36 24.06 -12.84
N SER A 400 -0.29 24.73 -13.26
CA SER A 400 0.05 26.10 -12.84
C SER A 400 -1.04 27.14 -13.11
N THR A 401 -1.63 27.16 -14.31
CA THR A 401 -2.68 28.12 -14.67
C THR A 401 -3.96 27.87 -13.89
N ARG A 402 -4.38 26.61 -13.76
CA ARG A 402 -5.59 26.25 -13.03
C ARG A 402 -5.49 26.63 -11.55
N ILE A 403 -4.39 26.28 -10.91
CA ILE A 403 -4.18 26.53 -9.48
C ILE A 403 -4.10 28.04 -9.19
N THR A 404 -3.53 28.81 -10.11
CA THR A 404 -3.40 30.26 -9.96
C THR A 404 -4.57 31.06 -10.55
N GLU A 405 -5.63 30.39 -11.01
CA GLU A 405 -6.79 31.02 -11.66
C GLU A 405 -6.38 31.91 -12.85
N GLY A 406 -5.39 31.45 -13.62
CA GLY A 406 -4.85 32.13 -14.81
C GLY A 406 -3.82 33.22 -14.52
N LYS A 407 -3.44 33.46 -13.26
CA LYS A 407 -2.47 34.51 -12.89
C LYS A 407 -1.03 34.19 -13.28
N SER A 408 -0.66 32.91 -13.37
CA SER A 408 0.68 32.49 -13.78
C SER A 408 0.62 31.20 -14.60
N ILE A 409 1.55 31.09 -15.56
CA ILE A 409 1.80 29.89 -16.34
C ILE A 409 3.26 29.50 -16.18
N VAL A 410 3.51 28.27 -15.78
CA VAL A 410 4.85 27.67 -15.71
C VAL A 410 4.88 26.54 -16.74
N PRO A 411 5.37 26.78 -17.97
CA PRO A 411 5.25 25.86 -19.10
C PRO A 411 5.61 24.40 -18.80
N HIS A 412 6.75 24.15 -18.13
CA HIS A 412 7.17 22.79 -17.78
C HIS A 412 6.32 22.13 -16.67
N PHE A 413 5.54 22.90 -15.91
CA PHE A 413 4.53 22.36 -14.99
C PHE A 413 3.20 22.14 -15.71
N GLU A 414 2.85 23.08 -16.58
CA GLU A 414 1.55 23.20 -17.21
C GLU A 414 1.21 22.00 -18.09
N ALA A 415 2.14 21.53 -18.93
CA ALA A 415 1.92 20.34 -19.74
C ALA A 415 1.59 19.11 -18.90
N LYS A 416 2.35 18.88 -17.81
CA LYS A 416 2.16 17.75 -16.90
C LYS A 416 0.83 17.85 -16.15
N GLY A 417 0.49 19.02 -15.63
CA GLY A 417 -0.79 19.27 -14.99
C GLY A 417 -1.99 19.08 -15.93
N ARG A 418 -1.86 19.43 -17.21
CA ARG A 418 -2.89 19.15 -18.24
C ARG A 418 -3.04 17.64 -18.49
N VAL A 419 -1.95 16.87 -18.44
CA VAL A 419 -2.00 15.40 -18.53
C VAL A 419 -2.69 14.80 -17.30
N ASP A 420 -2.51 15.39 -16.11
CA ASP A 420 -3.22 14.92 -14.92
C ASP A 420 -4.75 15.00 -15.10
N GLU A 421 -5.24 16.10 -15.65
CA GLU A 421 -6.68 16.27 -15.93
C GLU A 421 -7.18 15.31 -17.00
N PHE A 422 -6.34 15.00 -18.00
CA PHE A 422 -6.64 13.97 -18.98
C PHE A 422 -6.78 12.59 -18.32
N ILE A 423 -5.85 12.22 -17.43
CA ILE A 423 -5.91 10.93 -16.70
C ILE A 423 -7.13 10.90 -15.78
N LYS A 424 -7.43 11.99 -15.07
CA LYS A 424 -8.59 12.09 -14.16
C LYS A 424 -9.93 11.93 -14.87
N ALA A 425 -10.01 12.21 -16.17
CA ALA A 425 -11.21 12.01 -16.96
C ALA A 425 -11.48 10.53 -17.32
N ASP A 426 -10.51 9.64 -17.12
CA ASP A 426 -10.64 8.19 -17.28
C ASP A 426 -10.70 7.53 -15.88
N GLU A 427 -11.90 7.17 -15.43
CA GLU A 427 -12.11 6.59 -14.08
C GLU A 427 -11.29 5.31 -13.85
N HIS A 428 -11.15 4.48 -14.89
CA HIS A 428 -10.40 3.23 -14.77
C HIS A 428 -8.91 3.52 -14.60
N LEU A 429 -8.31 4.31 -15.49
CA LEU A 429 -6.90 4.65 -15.40
C LEU A 429 -6.61 5.45 -14.12
N LEU A 430 -7.49 6.38 -13.72
CA LEU A 430 -7.38 7.12 -12.48
C LEU A 430 -7.30 6.19 -11.26
N SER A 431 -8.13 5.15 -11.21
CA SER A 431 -8.11 4.15 -10.12
C SER A 431 -6.77 3.37 -10.02
N LEU A 432 -6.02 3.33 -11.11
CA LEU A 432 -4.71 2.68 -11.18
C LEU A 432 -3.54 3.67 -10.96
N THR A 433 -3.80 4.97 -10.98
CA THR A 433 -2.76 6.00 -11.09
C THR A 433 -2.26 6.50 -9.74
N THR A 434 -0.94 6.69 -9.63
CA THR A 434 -0.31 7.55 -8.62
C THR A 434 0.40 8.70 -9.33
N PHE A 435 0.11 9.93 -8.90
CA PHE A 435 0.70 11.16 -9.42
C PHE A 435 1.94 11.52 -8.60
N CYS A 436 3.13 11.41 -9.19
CA CYS A 436 4.40 11.56 -8.49
C CYS A 436 5.02 12.95 -8.74
N PHE A 437 5.04 13.79 -7.71
CA PHE A 437 5.74 15.06 -7.69
C PHE A 437 7.19 14.86 -7.24
N PHE A 438 8.08 14.65 -8.20
CA PHE A 438 9.52 14.66 -7.96
C PHE A 438 10.01 16.10 -7.79
N THR A 439 10.50 16.43 -6.59
CA THR A 439 10.99 17.77 -6.28
C THR A 439 12.35 18.05 -6.93
N THR A 440 12.97 19.19 -6.64
CA THR A 440 14.14 19.70 -7.37
C THR A 440 15.30 18.72 -7.39
N PHE A 441 15.96 18.58 -8.55
CA PHE A 441 17.15 17.75 -8.68
C PHE A 441 18.39 18.59 -8.40
N VAL A 442 19.22 18.13 -7.47
CA VAL A 442 20.45 18.85 -7.11
C VAL A 442 21.44 18.96 -8.27
N ILE A 443 21.40 18.01 -9.22
CA ILE A 443 22.23 18.03 -10.42
C ILE A 443 21.93 19.23 -11.34
N ASN A 444 20.77 19.87 -11.19
CA ASN A 444 20.40 21.03 -12.00
C ASN A 444 21.39 22.18 -11.79
N LEU A 445 22.01 22.28 -10.60
CA LEU A 445 23.06 23.28 -10.29
C LEU A 445 24.28 23.19 -11.21
N ILE A 446 24.56 22.01 -11.77
CA ILE A 446 25.69 21.80 -12.69
C ILE A 446 25.26 21.62 -14.14
N SER A 447 23.97 21.33 -14.36
CA SER A 447 23.42 21.03 -15.69
C SER A 447 22.93 22.28 -16.41
N TYR A 448 22.53 23.31 -15.66
CA TYR A 448 22.00 24.55 -16.22
C TYR A 448 22.67 25.77 -15.60
N GLU A 449 23.20 26.65 -16.45
CA GLU A 449 23.90 27.87 -16.03
C GLU A 449 23.00 28.80 -15.18
N VAL A 450 21.69 28.80 -15.42
CA VAL A 450 20.69 29.57 -14.66
C VAL A 450 20.68 29.23 -13.15
N PHE A 451 21.11 28.02 -12.79
CA PHE A 451 21.18 27.55 -11.41
C PHE A 451 22.62 27.48 -10.89
N LYS A 452 23.64 27.83 -11.68
CA LYS A 452 25.02 27.54 -11.31
C LYS A 452 25.54 28.51 -10.25
N PRO A 453 26.04 28.01 -9.10
CA PRO A 453 26.68 28.87 -8.11
C PRO A 453 27.98 29.50 -8.63
N ILE A 454 28.21 30.75 -8.25
CA ILE A 454 29.40 31.54 -8.61
C ILE A 454 30.27 31.69 -7.37
N TYR A 455 31.53 31.26 -7.46
CA TYR A 455 32.49 31.49 -6.39
C TYR A 455 33.13 32.87 -6.54
N LEU A 456 33.18 33.64 -5.46
CA LEU A 456 33.87 34.93 -5.37
C LEU A 456 35.13 34.77 -4.50
N PRO A 457 36.33 34.54 -5.09
CA PRO A 457 37.54 34.22 -4.33
C PRO A 457 37.94 35.31 -3.32
N ALA A 458 37.80 36.58 -3.71
CA ALA A 458 38.15 37.72 -2.85
C ALA A 458 37.28 37.78 -1.59
N ALA A 459 35.99 37.43 -1.70
CA ALA A 459 35.06 37.39 -0.58
C ALA A 459 35.09 36.04 0.15
N LYS A 460 35.67 35.00 -0.46
CA LYS A 460 35.57 33.59 -0.04
C LYS A 460 34.12 33.16 0.15
N LYS A 461 33.26 33.50 -0.83
CA LYS A 461 31.84 33.19 -0.79
C LYS A 461 31.34 32.52 -2.05
N TRP A 462 30.39 31.60 -1.89
CA TRP A 462 29.49 31.21 -2.96
C TRP A 462 28.32 32.18 -3.05
N VAL A 463 28.00 32.57 -4.28
CA VAL A 463 26.86 33.44 -4.59
C VAL A 463 25.98 32.74 -5.61
N GLN A 464 24.67 32.87 -5.45
CA GLN A 464 23.70 32.41 -6.43
C GLN A 464 22.64 33.48 -6.61
N ILE A 465 22.22 33.71 -7.84
CA ILE A 465 21.29 34.76 -8.20
C ILE A 465 19.93 34.11 -8.45
N TYR A 466 18.86 34.67 -7.88
CA TYR A 466 17.48 34.21 -8.10
C TYR A 466 16.50 35.39 -8.16
N PRO A 467 15.37 35.26 -8.87
CA PRO A 467 14.28 36.23 -8.84
C PRO A 467 13.34 35.99 -7.66
N ALA A 468 13.86 35.53 -6.51
CA ALA A 468 13.05 35.07 -5.37
C ALA A 468 13.72 35.38 -4.03
N ASP A 469 12.91 35.41 -2.96
CA ASP A 469 13.39 35.58 -1.58
C ASP A 469 14.38 34.46 -1.21
N PRO A 470 15.56 34.76 -0.62
CA PRO A 470 16.54 33.74 -0.19
C PRO A 470 15.97 32.66 0.75
N ASN A 471 14.90 32.96 1.48
CA ASN A 471 14.19 32.03 2.36
C ASN A 471 13.02 31.34 1.66
N ALA A 472 12.82 31.54 0.35
CA ALA A 472 11.84 30.79 -0.42
C ALA A 472 12.16 29.30 -0.36
N MET A 473 11.12 28.50 -0.14
CA MET A 473 11.24 27.05 -0.04
C MET A 473 11.67 26.44 -1.37
N TYR A 474 12.68 25.58 -1.32
CA TYR A 474 13.27 24.90 -2.46
C TYR A 474 13.50 23.41 -2.13
N PRO A 475 12.42 22.61 -2.12
CA PRO A 475 12.49 21.19 -1.75
C PRO A 475 13.35 20.40 -2.74
N SER A 476 14.06 19.40 -2.23
CA SER A 476 15.04 18.62 -3.00
C SER A 476 14.79 17.13 -2.94
N LEU A 477 14.82 16.49 -4.12
CA LEU A 477 14.77 15.04 -4.26
C LEU A 477 16.12 14.39 -3.89
N GLY A 478 17.19 15.19 -3.69
CA GLY A 478 18.54 14.66 -3.57
C GLY A 478 19.07 14.13 -4.91
N ASP A 479 19.67 12.93 -4.93
CA ASP A 479 20.13 12.31 -6.17
C ASP A 479 18.97 11.64 -6.92
N HIS A 480 18.38 12.32 -7.90
CA HIS A 480 17.32 11.77 -8.75
C HIS A 480 17.73 10.49 -9.52
N ARG A 481 19.03 10.21 -9.69
CA ARG A 481 19.55 8.98 -10.34
C ARG A 481 19.52 7.76 -9.42
N ILE A 482 19.23 7.98 -8.14
CA ILE A 482 19.14 6.93 -7.11
C ILE A 482 17.77 6.96 -6.45
N ASN A 483 17.32 8.13 -6.01
CA ASN A 483 16.13 8.27 -5.19
C ASN A 483 14.83 8.07 -5.98
N SER A 484 14.79 8.43 -7.26
CA SER A 484 13.57 8.24 -8.07
C SER A 484 13.14 6.77 -8.08
N GLY A 485 14.11 5.87 -8.24
CA GLY A 485 13.88 4.43 -8.19
C GLY A 485 13.51 3.93 -6.80
N ILE A 486 14.10 4.48 -5.74
CA ILE A 486 13.73 4.13 -4.36
C ILE A 486 12.27 4.52 -4.07
N PHE A 487 11.85 5.72 -4.45
CA PHE A 487 10.46 6.17 -4.31
C PHE A 487 9.50 5.31 -5.13
N VAL A 488 9.78 5.09 -6.42
CA VAL A 488 8.91 4.27 -7.29
C VAL A 488 8.83 2.83 -6.77
N HIS A 489 9.94 2.25 -6.31
CA HIS A 489 9.96 0.91 -5.74
C HIS A 489 9.06 0.80 -4.51
N GLY A 490 9.17 1.77 -3.57
CA GLY A 490 8.29 1.82 -2.40
C GLY A 490 6.82 1.97 -2.76
N LEU A 491 6.50 2.89 -3.68
CA LEU A 491 5.13 3.12 -4.14
C LEU A 491 4.54 1.90 -4.84
N VAL A 492 5.33 1.10 -5.57
CA VAL A 492 4.85 -0.14 -6.20
C VAL A 492 4.56 -1.23 -5.17
N HIS A 493 5.38 -1.34 -4.12
CA HIS A 493 5.20 -2.36 -3.08
C HIS A 493 4.08 -1.99 -2.10
N ASN A 494 3.89 -0.70 -1.83
CA ASN A 494 2.82 -0.19 -0.98
C ASN A 494 1.99 0.85 -1.76
N LYS A 495 1.24 0.37 -2.74
CA LYS A 495 0.45 1.22 -3.64
C LYS A 495 -0.52 2.14 -2.88
N PRO A 496 -0.40 3.48 -3.04
CA PRO A 496 -1.42 4.42 -2.57
C PRO A 496 -2.78 4.19 -3.24
N PRO A 497 -3.88 4.69 -2.66
CA PRO A 497 -5.16 4.76 -3.37
C PRO A 497 -5.01 5.38 -4.76
N GLY A 498 -5.81 4.92 -5.72
CA GLY A 498 -5.84 5.49 -7.06
C GLY A 498 -6.18 6.98 -7.04
N GLY A 499 -5.47 7.77 -7.83
CA GLY A 499 -5.63 9.22 -7.91
C GLY A 499 -4.84 10.02 -6.88
N THR A 500 -4.12 9.35 -5.97
CA THR A 500 -3.29 10.03 -4.96
C THR A 500 -2.12 10.76 -5.59
N HIS A 501 -1.90 12.00 -5.14
CA HIS A 501 -0.68 12.75 -5.43
C HIS A 501 0.32 12.54 -4.29
N VAL A 502 1.54 12.15 -4.64
CA VAL A 502 2.63 11.91 -3.70
C VAL A 502 3.80 12.83 -4.01
N ARG A 503 4.36 13.44 -2.96
CA ARG A 503 5.58 14.24 -3.03
C ARG A 503 6.77 13.33 -2.79
N CYS A 504 7.60 13.16 -3.81
CA CYS A 504 8.89 12.49 -3.71
C CYS A 504 9.94 13.56 -3.34
N ASN A 505 10.27 13.67 -2.06
CA ASN A 505 11.16 14.70 -1.53
C ASN A 505 12.08 14.10 -0.47
N VAL A 506 13.34 14.54 -0.37
CA VAL A 506 14.26 14.09 0.69
C VAL A 506 14.40 15.17 1.75
N GLU A 507 14.59 16.42 1.34
CA GLU A 507 14.81 17.54 2.25
C GLU A 507 14.03 18.78 1.82
N ASP A 508 13.41 19.44 2.81
CA ASP A 508 12.79 20.75 2.66
C ASP A 508 13.83 21.84 2.97
N LEU A 509 14.29 22.53 1.94
CA LEU A 509 15.35 23.55 2.03
C LEU A 509 14.80 24.93 1.69
N THR A 510 15.57 25.96 1.97
CA THR A 510 15.41 27.28 1.36
C THR A 510 16.46 27.46 0.26
N LEU A 511 16.31 28.46 -0.61
CA LEU A 511 17.36 28.81 -1.57
C LEU A 511 18.73 29.02 -0.88
N GLU A 512 18.75 29.72 0.24
CA GLU A 512 19.97 29.96 1.01
C GLU A 512 20.56 28.67 1.61
N SER A 513 19.73 27.79 2.20
CA SER A 513 20.25 26.53 2.75
C SER A 513 20.66 25.53 1.67
N PHE A 514 20.02 25.56 0.50
CA PHE A 514 20.41 24.77 -0.67
C PHE A 514 21.80 25.17 -1.18
N LEU A 515 22.08 26.48 -1.26
CA LEU A 515 23.42 26.98 -1.60
C LEU A 515 24.45 26.66 -0.50
N ALA A 516 24.06 26.70 0.77
CA ALA A 516 24.94 26.31 1.87
C ALA A 516 25.39 24.84 1.75
N ILE A 517 24.51 23.94 1.30
CA ILE A 517 24.86 22.54 1.03
C ILE A 517 25.93 22.45 -0.08
N TRP A 518 25.83 23.27 -1.12
CA TRP A 518 26.86 23.35 -2.16
C TRP A 518 28.24 23.75 -1.59
N GLY A 519 28.29 24.77 -0.74
CA GLY A 519 29.54 25.19 -0.08
C GLY A 519 30.15 24.07 0.77
N LYS A 520 29.32 23.34 1.51
CA LYS A 520 29.76 22.17 2.28
C LYS A 520 30.29 21.04 1.39
N ALA A 521 29.53 20.68 0.35
CA ALA A 521 29.85 19.54 -0.51
C ALA A 521 31.07 19.79 -1.41
N SER A 522 31.26 21.03 -1.87
CA SER A 522 32.45 21.42 -2.64
C SER A 522 33.72 21.54 -1.77
N GLY A 523 33.58 21.63 -0.44
CA GLY A 523 34.68 21.92 0.48
C GLY A 523 35.20 23.36 0.42
N ILE A 524 34.61 24.19 -0.44
CA ILE A 524 34.96 25.60 -0.62
C ILE A 524 33.90 26.43 0.08
N ALA A 525 34.33 27.32 0.99
CA ALA A 525 33.41 28.13 1.80
C ALA A 525 32.30 27.28 2.48
N PRO A 526 32.66 26.32 3.37
CA PRO A 526 31.68 25.44 4.02
C PRO A 526 31.05 26.06 5.29
N ASN A 527 31.56 27.20 5.75
CA ASN A 527 31.21 27.76 7.06
C ASN A 527 29.93 28.60 6.99
N PRO A 528 29.16 28.72 8.09
CA PRO A 528 28.02 29.65 8.16
C PRO A 528 28.40 31.06 7.70
N GLY A 529 27.55 31.69 6.89
CA GLY A 529 27.75 33.04 6.35
C GLY A 529 28.71 33.15 5.15
N SER A 530 29.25 32.02 4.68
CA SER A 530 30.13 31.96 3.50
C SER A 530 29.38 31.62 2.19
N THR A 531 28.06 31.59 2.24
CA THR A 531 27.16 31.59 1.08
C THR A 531 26.27 32.82 1.09
N LYS A 532 25.76 33.20 -0.09
CA LYS A 532 24.78 34.26 -0.21
C LYS A 532 23.90 34.08 -1.45
N VAL A 533 22.60 33.95 -1.25
CA VAL A 533 21.63 34.14 -2.34
C VAL A 533 21.36 35.63 -2.51
N ILE A 534 21.48 36.10 -3.75
CA ILE A 534 21.16 37.47 -4.16
C ILE A 534 19.82 37.43 -4.89
N GLN A 535 18.83 38.07 -4.28
CA GLN A 535 17.56 38.33 -4.92
C GLN A 535 17.71 39.48 -5.91
N VAL A 536 17.27 39.27 -7.15
CA VAL A 536 17.14 40.29 -8.20
C VAL A 536 15.69 40.40 -8.66
N SER A 537 15.36 41.40 -9.47
CA SER A 537 14.02 41.45 -10.08
C SER A 537 13.87 40.36 -11.15
N PRO A 538 12.64 39.90 -11.44
CA PRO A 538 12.38 38.99 -12.56
C PRO A 538 12.96 39.50 -13.88
N GLU A 539 12.85 40.80 -14.16
CA GLU A 539 13.35 41.43 -15.39
C GLU A 539 14.87 41.32 -15.50
N THR A 540 15.60 41.64 -14.42
CA THR A 540 17.06 41.46 -14.37
C THR A 540 17.45 39.99 -14.53
N TYR A 541 16.69 39.07 -13.94
CA TYR A 541 16.97 37.63 -14.08
C TYR A 541 16.77 37.14 -15.52
N ILE A 542 15.73 37.63 -16.20
CA ILE A 542 15.47 37.35 -17.62
C ILE A 542 16.58 37.93 -18.50
N GLU A 543 17.03 39.16 -18.21
CA GLU A 543 18.13 39.78 -18.96
C GLU A 543 19.43 38.96 -18.84
N LEU A 544 19.72 38.41 -17.65
CA LEU A 544 20.91 37.61 -17.41
C LEU A 544 20.88 36.22 -18.07
N PHE A 545 19.71 35.55 -18.07
CA PHE A 545 19.62 34.12 -18.42
C PHE A 545 18.70 33.83 -19.63
N GLY A 546 18.20 34.87 -20.30
CA GLY A 546 17.36 34.78 -21.49
C GLY A 546 16.10 33.94 -21.26
N HIS A 547 15.77 33.08 -22.23
CA HIS A 547 14.58 32.22 -22.19
C HIS A 547 14.52 31.32 -20.95
N MET A 548 15.66 30.82 -20.48
CA MET A 548 15.69 29.98 -19.28
C MET A 548 15.45 30.82 -18.00
N GLY A 549 15.95 32.06 -17.99
CA GLY A 549 15.62 33.03 -16.94
C GLY A 549 14.14 33.33 -16.87
N GLU A 550 13.49 33.49 -18.02
CA GLU A 550 12.04 33.70 -18.14
C GLU A 550 11.22 32.51 -17.61
N GLU A 551 11.62 31.29 -17.97
CA GLU A 551 10.99 30.08 -17.48
C GLU A 551 11.08 29.96 -15.95
N GLN A 552 12.24 30.25 -15.38
CA GLN A 552 12.44 30.21 -13.93
C GLN A 552 11.75 31.37 -13.21
N ALA A 553 11.75 32.57 -13.78
CA ALA A 553 11.01 33.70 -13.23
C ALA A 553 9.52 33.39 -13.10
N ARG A 554 8.91 32.73 -14.10
CA ARG A 554 7.53 32.23 -14.04
C ARG A 554 7.31 31.24 -12.90
N GLN A 555 8.23 30.28 -12.72
CA GLN A 555 8.15 29.30 -11.63
C GLN A 555 8.21 29.95 -10.24
N TRP A 556 9.08 30.95 -10.07
CA TRP A 556 9.20 31.66 -8.80
C TRP A 556 8.00 32.57 -8.53
N GLU A 557 7.44 33.19 -9.57
CA GLU A 557 6.20 33.94 -9.47
C GLU A 557 5.02 33.03 -9.09
N PHE A 558 4.90 31.85 -9.70
CA PHE A 558 3.94 30.83 -9.28
C PHE A 558 4.11 30.49 -7.79
N THR A 559 5.34 30.21 -7.36
CA THR A 559 5.64 29.88 -5.96
C THR A 559 5.23 31.00 -4.99
N ARG A 560 5.45 32.26 -5.38
CA ARG A 560 5.05 33.45 -4.62
C ARG A 560 3.53 33.56 -4.50
N ILE A 561 2.80 33.44 -5.61
CA ILE A 561 1.33 33.49 -5.65
C ILE A 561 0.73 32.42 -4.72
N ILE A 562 1.25 31.19 -4.80
CA ILE A 562 0.78 30.10 -3.95
C ILE A 562 1.02 30.40 -2.47
N LYS A 563 2.22 30.88 -2.11
CA LYS A 563 2.55 31.26 -0.73
C LYS A 563 1.63 32.35 -0.19
N GLU A 564 1.33 33.37 -0.99
CA GLU A 564 0.48 34.51 -0.59
C GLU A 564 -1.00 34.15 -0.49
N SER A 565 -1.47 33.24 -1.34
CA SER A 565 -2.88 32.81 -1.34
C SER A 565 -3.30 32.02 -0.10
N GLY A 566 -2.35 31.56 0.71
CA GLY A 566 -2.64 30.70 1.87
C GLY A 566 -3.23 29.34 1.49
N ALA A 567 -3.24 28.96 0.20
CA ALA A 567 -3.65 27.65 -0.27
C ALA A 567 -2.78 26.59 0.42
N LEU A 568 -3.35 25.94 1.44
CA LEU A 568 -2.76 24.91 2.29
C LEU A 568 -2.56 23.58 1.53
N ASN A 569 -1.90 23.65 0.38
CA ASN A 569 -0.99 22.65 -0.18
C ASN A 569 -0.39 23.33 -1.42
N LYS A 570 0.94 23.33 -1.58
CA LYS A 570 1.64 24.12 -2.63
C LYS A 570 1.21 23.81 -4.08
N TYR A 571 0.39 22.78 -4.24
CA TYR A 571 0.00 22.18 -5.49
C TYR A 571 -1.50 22.23 -5.77
N GLY A 572 -2.29 22.93 -4.94
CA GLY A 572 -3.74 23.08 -5.12
C GLY A 572 -4.52 21.76 -5.03
N THR A 573 -3.90 20.69 -4.55
CA THR A 573 -4.47 19.35 -4.34
C THR A 573 -3.88 18.77 -3.06
N LEU A 574 -4.56 17.82 -2.42
CA LEU A 574 -3.98 17.10 -1.28
C LEU A 574 -2.82 16.24 -1.78
N VAL A 575 -1.62 16.51 -1.25
CA VAL A 575 -0.40 15.78 -1.57
C VAL A 575 0.13 15.11 -0.31
N HIS A 576 0.37 13.80 -0.41
CA HIS A 576 0.95 12.95 0.62
C HIS A 576 2.47 12.91 0.49
N GLU A 577 3.20 12.65 1.55
CA GLU A 577 4.63 12.36 1.42
C GLU A 577 4.82 10.93 0.91
N ALA A 578 5.65 10.72 -0.12
CA ALA A 578 5.88 9.38 -0.66
C ALA A 578 6.45 8.41 0.40
N GLN A 579 7.15 8.94 1.39
CA GLN A 579 7.68 8.20 2.53
C GLN A 579 6.61 7.53 3.40
N GLU A 580 5.35 8.02 3.38
CA GLU A 580 4.22 7.36 4.05
C GLU A 580 3.97 5.95 3.51
N TYR A 581 4.44 5.67 2.28
CA TYR A 581 4.29 4.40 1.57
C TYR A 581 5.60 3.62 1.48
N MET A 582 6.63 3.99 2.23
CA MET A 582 7.95 3.37 2.17
C MET A 582 8.33 2.69 3.48
N THR A 583 9.15 1.65 3.40
CA THR A 583 9.74 1.06 4.61
C THR A 583 10.81 1.99 5.19
N LYS A 584 11.11 1.83 6.49
CA LYS A 584 12.16 2.62 7.15
C LYS A 584 13.53 2.43 6.49
N GLU A 585 13.81 1.23 6.00
CA GLU A 585 15.06 0.89 5.30
C GLU A 585 15.15 1.62 3.96
N ALA A 586 14.04 1.67 3.20
CA ALA A 586 13.98 2.41 1.94
C ALA A 586 14.19 3.91 2.18
N ILE A 587 13.53 4.48 3.19
CA ILE A 587 13.71 5.90 3.58
C ILE A 587 15.16 6.17 3.98
N ALA A 588 15.77 5.31 4.79
CA ALA A 588 17.16 5.44 5.22
C ALA A 588 18.17 5.28 4.07
N SER A 589 17.77 4.69 2.94
CA SER A 589 18.61 4.55 1.75
C SER A 589 18.56 5.73 0.79
N LEU A 590 17.69 6.72 1.05
CA LEU A 590 17.61 7.94 0.26
C LEU A 590 18.91 8.75 0.39
N VAL A 591 19.44 9.20 -0.74
CA VAL A 591 20.67 9.98 -0.81
C VAL A 591 20.35 11.46 -0.66
N SER A 592 20.92 12.11 0.35
CA SER A 592 20.69 13.53 0.61
C SER A 592 21.25 14.42 -0.53
N PRO A 593 20.79 15.69 -0.64
CA PRO A 593 21.37 16.64 -1.59
C PRO A 593 22.88 16.84 -1.36
N GLU A 594 23.33 16.86 -0.11
CA GLU A 594 24.75 17.00 0.23
C GLU A 594 25.57 15.79 -0.24
N GLU A 595 25.10 14.57 0.06
CA GLU A 595 25.76 13.34 -0.36
C GLU A 595 25.82 13.20 -1.88
N SER A 596 24.75 13.61 -2.57
CA SER A 596 24.68 13.63 -4.03
C SER A 596 25.75 14.56 -4.62
N LEU A 597 25.85 15.79 -4.11
CA LEU A 597 26.85 16.76 -4.56
C LEU A 597 28.28 16.28 -4.28
N ARG A 598 28.54 15.64 -3.15
CA ARG A 598 29.87 15.07 -2.82
C ARG A 598 30.33 14.00 -3.82
N LYS A 599 29.41 13.37 -4.56
CA LYS A 599 29.71 12.34 -5.57
C LYS A 599 29.93 12.92 -6.98
N ILE A 600 29.79 14.22 -7.16
CA ILE A 600 30.00 14.87 -8.47
C ILE A 600 31.49 14.89 -8.80
N ASP A 601 31.80 14.63 -10.07
CA ASP A 601 33.12 14.94 -10.63
C ASP A 601 33.19 16.44 -10.93
N TRP A 602 33.52 17.23 -9.91
CA TRP A 602 33.58 18.69 -9.97
C TRP A 602 34.45 19.21 -11.13
N LYS A 603 35.56 18.51 -11.42
CA LYS A 603 36.49 18.87 -12.50
C LYS A 603 35.88 18.69 -13.87
N ALA A 604 35.16 17.60 -14.09
CA ALA A 604 34.45 17.36 -15.35
C ALA A 604 33.40 18.45 -15.65
N HIS A 605 32.93 19.16 -14.61
CA HIS A 605 31.95 20.24 -14.72
C HIS A 605 32.55 21.65 -14.62
N GLY A 606 33.88 21.78 -14.75
CA GLY A 606 34.57 23.06 -14.83
C GLY A 606 34.74 23.76 -13.48
N PHE A 607 34.59 23.05 -12.37
CA PHE A 607 34.96 23.54 -11.03
C PHE A 607 36.40 23.13 -10.72
N GLN A 608 37.14 24.02 -10.04
CA GLN A 608 38.56 23.83 -9.72
C GLN A 608 38.80 22.75 -8.66
#